data_AF-A0A0D6EGV8-F1
#
_entry.id   AF-A0A0D6EGV8-F1
#
_cell.length_a   1.000
_cell.length_b   1.000
_cell.length_c   1.000
_cell.angle_alpha   90.00
_cell.angle_beta   90.00
_cell.angle_gamma   90.00
#
_symmetry.space_group_name_H-M   'P 1'
#
loop_
_entity.id
_entity.type
_entity.pdbx_description
1 polymer ?
#
loop_
_entity_poly.entity_id
_entity_poly.type
_entity_poly.pdbx_seq_one_letter_code
_entity_poly.pdbx_strand_id
1 'polypeptide(L)'
;FRSLPYASPTSVLFPSSPLHFTYTAPLFSLRCFPSPRSRPAKLPPRPPSPSSERPTPPPSLIATTAPSSSPFLSPSELRARTTALKNLRKPYTMDLTIFASKKKVHKSAVIRERCKRRLREAVRLAVVRGARADGKEEQRVRIEDEDVRVLGPRKWLLPGYHYIASISLEIYRAPLPNLVEDMRKALSTLRKKAENGMLAQQLSKIPSPPPDPVLDEDEAAKLEEQRRLH
;
A
#
# COMPACT_ATOMS: atom_id res chain seq x y z
N PHE A 1 -7.78 -7.88 9.13
CA PHE A 1 -8.42 -6.55 9.09
C PHE A 1 -8.65 -6.10 10.52
N ARG A 2 -8.16 -4.92 10.89
CA ARG A 2 -8.46 -4.33 12.20
C ARG A 2 -9.66 -3.39 12.02
N SER A 3 -10.83 -3.74 12.56
CA SER A 3 -11.96 -2.82 12.66
C SER A 3 -11.72 -1.91 13.86
N LEU A 4 -11.67 -0.60 13.63
CA LEU A 4 -11.60 0.36 14.73
C LEU A 4 -12.98 0.45 15.40
N PRO A 5 -13.06 0.55 16.74
CA PRO A 5 -14.31 0.74 17.46
C PRO A 5 -14.97 2.06 17.03
N TYR A 6 -16.30 2.09 16.96
CA TYR A 6 -17.08 3.21 16.44
C TYR A 6 -16.87 4.53 17.22
N ALA A 7 -16.36 4.44 18.45
CA ALA A 7 -16.07 5.56 19.34
C ALA A 7 -14.60 6.05 19.30
N SER A 8 -13.77 5.57 18.37
CA SER A 8 -12.39 6.06 18.28
C SER A 8 -12.38 7.56 17.93
N PRO A 9 -11.59 8.40 18.63
CA PRO A 9 -11.50 9.83 18.35
C PRO A 9 -11.16 10.11 16.88
N THR A 10 -11.73 11.16 16.29
CA THR A 10 -11.44 11.58 14.91
C THR A 10 -9.96 11.87 14.68
N SER A 11 -9.24 12.31 15.72
CA SER A 11 -7.78 12.51 15.70
C SER A 11 -6.98 11.21 15.50
N VAL A 12 -7.54 10.05 15.88
CA VAL A 12 -6.93 8.73 15.64
C VAL A 12 -7.17 8.27 14.20
N LEU A 13 -8.30 8.64 13.61
CA LEU A 13 -8.62 8.35 12.20
C LEU A 13 -7.89 9.28 11.23
N PHE A 14 -7.65 10.52 11.66
CA PHE A 14 -7.01 11.56 10.88
C PHE A 14 -5.90 12.18 11.74
N PRO A 15 -4.73 11.54 11.84
CA PRO A 15 -3.60 12.18 12.48
C PRO A 15 -3.36 13.51 11.78
N SER A 16 -3.18 14.58 12.57
CA SER A 16 -2.68 15.88 12.11
C SER A 16 -1.25 15.72 11.63
N SER A 17 -1.07 15.00 10.53
CA SER A 17 0.19 14.95 9.82
C SER A 17 0.14 16.04 8.75
N PRO A 18 1.14 16.94 8.69
CA PRO A 18 1.22 17.93 7.64
C PRO A 18 1.33 17.29 6.25
N LEU A 19 1.72 16.01 6.18
CA LEU A 19 1.81 15.25 4.94
C LEU A 19 0.61 14.32 4.77
N HIS A 20 -0.50 14.87 4.32
CA HIS A 20 -1.57 14.06 3.76
C HIS A 20 -1.79 14.42 2.30
N PHE A 21 -1.94 13.39 1.47
CA PHE A 21 -2.17 13.59 0.04
C PHE A 21 -3.56 13.09 -0.29
N THR A 22 -4.30 13.91 -1.02
CA THR A 22 -5.64 13.56 -1.48
C THR A 22 -5.67 13.54 -3.01
N TYR A 23 -6.35 12.53 -3.53
CA TYR A 23 -6.81 12.42 -4.90
C TYR A 23 -8.32 12.28 -4.90
N THR A 24 -8.98 12.99 -5.80
CA THR A 24 -10.44 12.98 -5.94
C THR A 24 -10.78 12.65 -7.38
N ALA A 25 -11.56 11.60 -7.56
CA ALA A 25 -12.19 11.22 -8.81
C ALA A 25 -13.72 11.22 -8.61
N PRO A 26 -14.52 11.20 -9.70
CA PRO A 26 -15.98 11.14 -9.60
C PRO A 26 -16.48 9.93 -8.80
N LEU A 27 -15.81 8.78 -9.01
CA LEU A 27 -16.17 7.50 -8.41
C LEU A 27 -15.71 7.36 -6.95
N PHE A 28 -14.56 7.93 -6.59
CA PHE A 28 -14.00 7.82 -5.24
C PHE A 28 -13.02 8.94 -4.93
N SER A 29 -12.79 9.16 -3.64
CA SER A 29 -11.65 9.93 -3.13
C SER A 29 -10.68 8.99 -2.43
N LEU A 30 -9.40 9.12 -2.72
CA LEU A 30 -8.33 8.35 -2.09
C LEU A 30 -7.40 9.31 -1.36
N ARG A 31 -7.22 9.06 -0.06
CA ARG A 31 -6.29 9.78 0.80
C ARG A 31 -5.18 8.84 1.23
N CYS A 32 -3.94 9.34 1.30
CA CYS A 32 -2.85 8.60 1.92
C CYS A 32 -2.16 9.43 3.00
N PHE A 33 -1.73 8.74 4.05
CA PHE A 33 -1.09 9.30 5.22
C PHE A 33 0.10 8.42 5.61
N PRO A 34 1.21 9.00 6.09
CA PRO A 34 2.28 8.21 6.67
C PRO A 34 1.74 7.46 7.89
N SER A 35 1.89 6.13 7.86
CA SER A 35 1.67 5.27 9.00
C SER A 35 2.77 5.56 10.01
N PRO A 36 2.44 5.97 11.26
CA PRO A 36 3.43 5.92 12.32
C PRO A 36 3.85 4.46 12.42
N ARG A 37 5.12 4.16 12.07
CA ARG A 37 5.65 2.79 12.01
C ARG A 37 5.08 2.03 13.20
N SER A 38 4.09 1.17 12.94
CA SER A 38 3.56 0.33 13.99
C SER A 38 4.73 -0.56 14.35
N ARG A 39 5.46 -0.19 15.42
CA ARG A 39 6.44 -1.08 16.02
C ARG A 39 5.68 -2.39 16.13
N PRO A 40 6.18 -3.48 15.52
CA PRO A 40 5.48 -4.75 15.54
C PRO A 40 5.11 -4.95 17.00
N ALA A 41 3.81 -4.86 17.30
CA ALA A 41 3.35 -4.90 18.68
C ALA A 41 4.03 -6.14 19.23
N LYS A 42 4.92 -5.97 20.22
CA LYS A 42 5.54 -7.11 20.91
C LYS A 42 4.34 -7.95 21.30
N LEU A 43 4.11 -9.03 20.56
CA LEU A 43 2.96 -9.88 20.82
C LEU A 43 3.14 -10.24 22.29
N PRO A 44 2.13 -9.97 23.15
CA PRO A 44 2.24 -10.43 24.52
C PRO A 44 2.61 -11.91 24.45
N PRO A 45 3.59 -12.36 25.24
CA PRO A 45 4.09 -13.73 25.19
C PRO A 45 2.87 -14.63 25.17
N ARG A 46 2.73 -15.39 24.07
CA ARG A 46 1.61 -16.30 23.89
C ARG A 46 1.61 -17.16 25.15
N PRO A 47 0.54 -17.18 25.96
CA PRO A 47 0.52 -18.03 27.13
C PRO A 47 0.84 -19.45 26.67
N PRO A 48 1.72 -20.17 27.39
CA PRO A 48 2.11 -21.52 27.03
C PRO A 48 0.81 -22.29 26.81
N SER A 49 0.62 -22.76 25.58
CA SER A 49 -0.56 -23.53 25.25
C SER A 49 -0.51 -24.76 26.15
N PRO A 50 -1.55 -25.03 26.98
CA PRO A 50 -1.55 -26.23 27.79
C PRO A 50 -1.35 -27.40 26.83
N SER A 51 -0.34 -28.20 27.14
CA SER A 51 0.02 -29.39 26.38
C SER A 51 -1.24 -30.23 26.24
N SER A 52 -1.83 -30.18 25.05
CA SER A 52 -2.85 -31.13 24.64
C SER A 52 -2.12 -32.46 24.58
N GLU A 53 -2.20 -33.23 25.67
CA GLU A 53 -2.06 -34.67 25.67
C GLU A 53 -2.96 -35.18 24.56
N ARG A 54 -2.35 -35.41 23.40
CA ARG A 54 -3.03 -36.08 22.30
C ARG A 54 -3.10 -37.54 22.72
N PRO A 55 -4.28 -38.14 22.83
CA PRO A 55 -4.39 -39.58 23.01
C PRO A 55 -3.60 -40.26 21.89
N THR A 56 -2.71 -41.16 22.29
CA THR A 56 -1.90 -42.01 21.41
C THR A 56 -2.81 -42.65 20.36
N PRO A 57 -2.46 -42.58 19.07
CA PRO A 57 -3.24 -43.25 18.05
C PRO A 57 -3.22 -44.77 18.30
N PRO A 58 -4.35 -45.46 18.05
CA PRO A 58 -4.41 -46.91 18.19
C PRO A 58 -3.42 -47.61 17.24
N PRO A 59 -2.92 -48.80 17.62
CA PRO A 59 -1.97 -49.56 16.81
C PRO A 59 -2.59 -49.88 15.45
N SER A 60 -1.91 -49.42 14.40
CA SER A 60 -2.30 -49.66 13.01
C SER A 60 -2.18 -51.14 12.66
N LEU A 61 -3.25 -51.69 12.10
CA LEU A 61 -3.28 -53.02 11.51
C LEU A 61 -2.28 -53.10 10.36
N ILE A 62 -1.44 -54.12 10.46
CA ILE A 62 -0.45 -54.56 9.47
C ILE A 62 -1.21 -55.26 8.33
N ALA A 63 -1.07 -54.75 7.10
CA ALA A 63 -1.34 -55.34 5.78
C ALA A 63 -1.94 -54.23 4.90
N THR A 64 -1.32 -53.78 3.82
CA THR A 64 -1.02 -54.58 2.63
C THR A 64 -0.01 -53.79 1.80
N THR A 65 1.14 -54.38 1.56
CA THR A 65 2.15 -53.90 0.63
C THR A 65 1.65 -54.02 -0.81
N ALA A 66 1.39 -52.88 -1.44
CA ALA A 66 1.44 -52.76 -2.90
C ALA A 66 2.43 -51.63 -3.24
N PRO A 67 3.41 -51.86 -4.13
CA PRO A 67 4.41 -50.87 -4.52
C PRO A 67 3.79 -49.85 -5.49
N SER A 68 2.91 -48.99 -4.98
CA SER A 68 2.40 -47.84 -5.71
C SER A 68 3.35 -46.66 -5.44
N SER A 69 4.05 -46.21 -6.48
CA SER A 69 4.86 -44.99 -6.49
C SER A 69 4.06 -43.82 -5.90
N SER A 70 4.33 -43.50 -4.64
CA SER A 70 3.50 -42.54 -3.92
C SER A 70 3.87 -41.12 -4.40
N PRO A 71 2.91 -40.30 -4.85
CA PRO A 71 3.16 -38.90 -5.23
C PRO A 71 3.37 -37.99 -3.99
N PHE A 72 3.64 -38.59 -2.84
CA PHE A 72 3.75 -37.90 -1.57
C PHE A 72 5.19 -37.43 -1.37
N LEU A 73 5.33 -36.11 -1.26
CA LEU A 73 6.61 -35.49 -0.92
C LEU A 73 7.12 -36.04 0.40
N SER A 74 8.40 -36.36 0.44
CA SER A 74 9.06 -36.74 1.68
C SER A 74 8.96 -35.59 2.70
N PRO A 75 8.98 -35.89 4.02
CA PRO A 75 8.92 -34.87 5.05
C PRO A 75 10.02 -33.80 4.92
N SER A 76 11.21 -34.17 4.40
CA SER A 76 12.31 -33.25 4.09
C SER A 76 11.98 -32.32 2.93
N GLU A 77 11.42 -32.84 1.83
CA GLU A 77 10.99 -32.01 0.68
C GLU A 77 9.85 -31.07 1.06
N LEU A 78 8.92 -31.51 1.90
CA LEU A 78 7.84 -30.65 2.39
C LEU A 78 8.39 -29.52 3.27
N ARG A 79 9.41 -29.79 4.11
CA ARG A 79 10.13 -28.76 4.86
C ARG A 79 10.89 -27.80 3.93
N ALA A 80 11.63 -28.31 2.94
CA ALA A 80 12.36 -27.49 1.98
C ALA A 80 11.40 -26.61 1.14
N ARG A 81 10.24 -27.14 0.75
CA ARG A 81 9.22 -26.40 0.01
C ARG A 81 8.57 -25.34 0.89
N THR A 82 8.26 -25.65 2.15
CA THR A 82 7.70 -24.66 3.08
C THR A 82 8.72 -23.58 3.47
N THR A 83 10.02 -23.87 3.57
CA THR A 83 11.06 -22.85 3.80
C THR A 83 11.29 -22.01 2.54
N ALA A 84 11.30 -22.61 1.34
CA ALA A 84 11.34 -21.88 0.08
C ALA A 84 10.14 -20.92 -0.05
N LEU A 85 8.93 -21.37 0.32
CA LEU A 85 7.73 -20.52 0.34
C LEU A 85 7.79 -19.42 1.41
N LYS A 86 8.47 -19.64 2.55
CA LYS A 86 8.70 -18.59 3.57
C LYS A 86 9.74 -17.55 3.12
N ASN A 87 10.68 -17.96 2.27
CA ASN A 87 11.69 -17.08 1.67
C ASN A 87 11.17 -16.32 0.44
N LEU A 88 9.99 -16.69 -0.09
CA LEU A 88 9.28 -15.82 -1.01
C LEU A 88 9.00 -14.51 -0.28
N ARG A 89 9.57 -13.43 -0.83
CA ARG A 89 9.49 -12.06 -0.30
C ARG A 89 8.11 -11.80 0.28
N LYS A 90 8.04 -11.45 1.57
CA LYS A 90 6.79 -11.14 2.27
C LYS A 90 5.91 -10.29 1.36
N PRO A 91 4.70 -10.75 0.99
CA PRO A 91 3.87 -10.05 0.04
C PRO A 91 3.64 -8.64 0.57
N TYR A 92 3.87 -7.66 -0.30
CA TYR A 92 3.71 -6.27 0.09
C TYR A 92 2.23 -6.03 0.43
N THR A 93 1.94 -5.83 1.70
CA THR A 93 0.56 -5.62 2.19
C THR A 93 0.20 -4.16 2.09
N MET A 94 -0.91 -3.87 1.42
CA MET A 94 -1.49 -2.53 1.37
C MET A 94 -2.50 -2.36 2.50
N ASP A 95 -2.26 -1.38 3.36
CA ASP A 95 -3.22 -1.02 4.40
C ASP A 95 -4.28 -0.08 3.82
N LEU A 96 -5.38 -0.67 3.34
CA LEU A 96 -6.51 0.04 2.76
C LEU A 96 -7.76 -0.02 3.66
N THR A 97 -8.25 1.14 4.02
CA THR A 97 -9.55 1.31 4.69
C THR A 97 -10.55 1.94 3.72
N ILE A 98 -11.70 1.30 3.52
CA ILE A 98 -12.74 1.77 2.60
C ILE A 98 -13.96 2.24 3.39
N PHE A 99 -14.27 3.52 3.28
CA PHE A 99 -15.45 4.15 3.85
C PHE A 99 -16.58 4.23 2.83
N ALA A 100 -17.68 3.55 3.15
CA ALA A 100 -18.93 3.60 2.41
C ALA A 100 -20.00 4.24 3.30
N SER A 101 -20.22 5.55 3.15
CA SER A 101 -21.21 6.27 3.97
C SER A 101 -22.63 5.93 3.55
N LYS A 102 -23.55 5.79 4.52
CA LYS A 102 -24.99 5.64 4.28
C LYS A 102 -25.56 6.79 3.43
N LYS A 103 -25.07 8.01 3.65
CA LYS A 103 -25.54 9.24 2.96
C LYS A 103 -24.98 9.36 1.53
N LYS A 104 -23.72 8.98 1.30
CA LYS A 104 -23.06 9.12 -0.02
C LYS A 104 -23.24 7.93 -0.95
N VAL A 105 -23.44 6.72 -0.40
CA VAL A 105 -23.54 5.49 -1.19
C VAL A 105 -24.99 5.04 -1.26
N HIS A 106 -25.50 4.42 -0.18
CA HIS A 106 -26.86 3.89 -0.17
C HIS A 106 -27.31 3.51 1.25
N LYS A 107 -28.62 3.48 1.51
CA LYS A 107 -29.21 3.03 2.80
C LYS A 107 -28.98 1.53 3.06
N SER A 108 -29.11 0.69 2.03
CA SER A 108 -28.85 -0.76 2.10
C SER A 108 -27.37 -1.08 2.31
N ALA A 109 -27.09 -1.94 3.30
CA ALA A 109 -25.74 -2.43 3.58
C ALA A 109 -25.18 -3.32 2.46
N VAL A 110 -26.04 -4.09 1.80
CA VAL A 110 -25.66 -4.99 0.69
C VAL A 110 -25.06 -4.20 -0.47
N ILE A 111 -25.69 -3.07 -0.83
CA ILE A 111 -25.20 -2.20 -1.90
C ILE A 111 -23.83 -1.61 -1.52
N ARG A 112 -23.66 -1.15 -0.27
CA ARG A 112 -22.38 -0.64 0.21
C ARG A 112 -21.28 -1.70 0.19
N GLU A 113 -21.59 -2.94 0.60
CA GLU A 113 -20.63 -4.05 0.53
C GLU A 113 -20.26 -4.40 -0.90
N ARG A 114 -21.23 -4.38 -1.83
CA ARG A 114 -20.97 -4.62 -3.25
C ARG A 114 -20.04 -3.55 -3.84
N CYS A 115 -20.23 -2.27 -3.52
CA CYS A 115 -19.32 -1.21 -3.96
C CYS A 115 -17.92 -1.36 -3.35
N LYS A 116 -17.82 -1.69 -2.06
CA LYS A 116 -16.53 -1.99 -1.41
C LYS A 116 -15.82 -3.15 -2.09
N ARG A 117 -16.56 -4.23 -2.45
CA ARG A 117 -16.01 -5.39 -3.15
C ARG A 117 -15.47 -5.03 -4.53
N ARG A 118 -16.22 -4.27 -5.34
CA ARG A 118 -15.75 -3.77 -6.65
C ARG A 118 -14.49 -2.93 -6.52
N LEU A 119 -14.43 -2.02 -5.55
CA LEU A 119 -13.23 -1.20 -5.34
C LEU A 119 -12.02 -2.05 -4.92
N ARG A 120 -12.19 -3.02 -4.00
CA ARG A 120 -11.12 -3.95 -3.61
C ARG A 120 -10.61 -4.76 -4.80
N GLU A 121 -11.51 -5.18 -5.69
CA GLU A 121 -11.16 -5.90 -6.90
C GLU A 121 -10.36 -5.04 -7.87
N ALA A 122 -10.78 -3.80 -8.12
CA ALA A 122 -10.04 -2.86 -8.95
C ALA A 122 -8.64 -2.57 -8.39
N VAL A 123 -8.52 -2.38 -7.07
CA VAL A 123 -7.22 -2.24 -6.39
C VAL A 123 -6.36 -3.49 -6.60
N ARG A 124 -6.92 -4.68 -6.44
CA ARG A 124 -6.19 -5.93 -6.64
C ARG A 124 -5.70 -6.07 -8.08
N LEU A 125 -6.52 -5.69 -9.07
CA LEU A 125 -6.13 -5.71 -10.48
C LEU A 125 -5.04 -4.67 -10.80
N ALA A 126 -5.18 -3.45 -10.29
CA ALA A 126 -4.21 -2.39 -10.50
C ALA A 126 -2.85 -2.71 -9.86
N VAL A 127 -2.84 -3.15 -8.59
CA VAL A 127 -1.61 -3.32 -7.80
C VAL A 127 -0.96 -4.68 -8.04
N VAL A 128 -1.73 -5.77 -8.01
CA VAL A 128 -1.17 -7.13 -8.06
C VAL A 128 -0.95 -7.58 -9.49
N ARG A 129 -1.88 -7.25 -10.39
CA ARG A 129 -1.83 -7.73 -11.78
C ARG A 129 -1.29 -6.69 -12.76
N GLY A 130 -0.97 -5.49 -12.30
CA GLY A 130 -0.49 -4.42 -13.20
C GLY A 130 -1.46 -4.17 -14.36
N ALA A 131 -2.75 -4.43 -14.16
CA ALA A 131 -3.70 -4.50 -15.27
C ALA A 131 -3.98 -3.12 -15.85
N ARG A 132 -4.09 -3.01 -17.17
CA ARG A 132 -4.51 -1.80 -17.89
C ARG A 132 -5.87 -2.03 -18.55
N ALA A 133 -6.67 -0.98 -18.72
CA ALA A 133 -7.80 -1.11 -19.64
C ALA A 133 -7.22 -1.19 -21.05
N ASP A 134 -7.81 -2.07 -21.85
CA ASP A 134 -7.45 -2.19 -23.25
C ASP A 134 -8.09 -1.05 -24.03
N GLY A 135 -7.28 -0.14 -24.58
CA GLY A 135 -7.78 1.00 -25.35
C GLY A 135 -8.51 0.60 -26.64
N LYS A 136 -8.44 -0.68 -27.05
CA LYS A 136 -9.13 -1.20 -28.25
C LYS A 136 -10.46 -1.90 -27.94
N GLU A 137 -10.67 -2.36 -26.71
CA GLU A 137 -11.92 -2.99 -26.29
C GLU A 137 -12.29 -2.43 -24.92
N GLU A 138 -13.23 -1.47 -24.88
CA GLU A 138 -13.64 -0.71 -23.68
C GLU A 138 -14.04 -1.55 -22.46
N GLN A 139 -14.19 -2.87 -22.63
CA GLN A 139 -14.57 -3.81 -21.58
C GLN A 139 -13.50 -4.84 -21.18
N ARG A 140 -12.38 -4.96 -21.91
CA ARG A 140 -11.36 -5.95 -21.55
C ARG A 140 -10.23 -5.34 -20.73
N VAL A 141 -9.89 -6.03 -19.66
CA VAL A 141 -8.76 -5.73 -18.79
C VAL A 141 -7.59 -6.58 -19.27
N ARG A 142 -6.57 -5.97 -19.86
CA ARG A 142 -5.32 -6.65 -20.22
C ARG A 142 -4.39 -6.70 -19.01
N ILE A 143 -3.88 -7.89 -18.73
CA ILE A 143 -2.92 -8.14 -17.66
C ILE A 143 -1.54 -8.20 -18.32
N GLU A 144 -0.71 -7.20 -18.09
CA GLU A 144 0.69 -7.19 -18.51
C GLU A 144 1.54 -7.82 -17.40
N ASP A 145 1.78 -9.13 -17.50
CA ASP A 145 2.52 -9.89 -16.48
C ASP A 145 4.00 -9.44 -16.34
N GLU A 146 4.58 -8.86 -17.40
CA GLU A 146 5.95 -8.34 -17.39
C GLU A 146 6.13 -7.21 -16.36
N ASP A 147 5.15 -6.31 -16.28
CA ASP A 147 5.17 -5.15 -15.37
C ASP A 147 5.10 -5.60 -13.89
N VAL A 148 4.47 -6.75 -13.64
CA VAL A 148 4.31 -7.36 -12.31
C VAL A 148 5.60 -8.03 -11.85
N ARG A 149 6.30 -8.74 -12.76
CA ARG A 149 7.52 -9.49 -12.41
C ARG A 149 8.69 -8.58 -12.03
N VAL A 150 8.87 -7.48 -12.76
CA VAL A 150 10.06 -6.61 -12.61
C VAL A 150 9.90 -5.62 -11.45
N LEU A 151 8.77 -4.92 -11.38
CA LEU A 151 8.58 -3.78 -10.45
C LEU A 151 7.71 -4.11 -9.24
N GLY A 152 6.84 -5.11 -9.38
CA GLY A 152 5.95 -5.59 -8.31
C GLY A 152 5.03 -4.50 -7.72
N PRO A 153 4.39 -4.79 -6.57
CA PRO A 153 3.47 -3.86 -5.90
C PRO A 153 4.13 -2.54 -5.45
N ARG A 154 5.47 -2.54 -5.32
CA ARG A 154 6.26 -1.38 -4.91
C ARG A 154 6.24 -0.24 -5.93
N LYS A 155 5.85 -0.51 -7.18
CA LYS A 155 5.62 0.52 -8.21
C LYS A 155 4.46 1.45 -7.87
N TRP A 156 3.45 0.92 -7.20
CA TRP A 156 2.19 1.65 -6.97
C TRP A 156 2.02 2.11 -5.53
N LEU A 157 2.63 1.39 -4.58
CA LEU A 157 2.40 1.60 -3.16
C LEU A 157 3.60 2.23 -2.47
N LEU A 158 3.32 3.18 -1.58
CA LEU A 158 4.30 3.82 -0.73
C LEU A 158 4.50 3.00 0.56
N PRO A 159 5.74 2.68 0.95
CA PRO A 159 6.01 1.90 2.15
C PRO A 159 5.74 2.71 3.40
N GLY A 160 5.00 2.10 4.34
CA GLY A 160 4.61 2.76 5.58
C GLY A 160 3.56 3.85 5.38
N TYR A 161 2.69 3.75 4.37
CA TYR A 161 1.53 4.62 4.20
C TYR A 161 0.23 3.84 4.38
N HIS A 162 -0.76 4.50 4.99
CA HIS A 162 -2.13 4.03 5.08
C HIS A 162 -2.99 4.73 4.03
N TYR A 163 -3.83 3.96 3.35
CA TYR A 163 -4.74 4.45 2.32
C TYR A 163 -6.17 4.43 2.83
N ILE A 164 -6.86 5.55 2.66
CA ILE A 164 -8.26 5.72 3.03
C ILE A 164 -9.05 6.07 1.78
N ALA A 165 -9.92 5.17 1.34
CA ALA A 165 -10.80 5.38 0.20
C ALA A 165 -12.22 5.71 0.65
N SER A 166 -12.79 6.81 0.15
CA SER A 166 -14.20 7.16 0.29
C SER A 166 -14.91 6.93 -1.03
N ILE A 167 -15.94 6.08 -1.05
CA ILE A 167 -16.64 5.68 -2.28
C ILE A 167 -17.95 6.45 -2.50
N SER A 168 -18.31 6.68 -3.77
CA SER A 168 -19.62 7.19 -4.19
C SER A 168 -20.52 6.06 -4.71
N LEU A 169 -21.82 6.36 -4.91
CA LEU A 169 -22.78 5.40 -5.48
C LEU A 169 -22.44 5.02 -6.94
N GLU A 170 -21.77 5.90 -7.67
CA GLU A 170 -21.45 5.72 -9.10
C GLU A 170 -20.57 4.49 -9.37
N ILE A 171 -19.75 4.07 -8.39
CA ILE A 171 -18.97 2.82 -8.45
C ILE A 171 -19.84 1.59 -8.75
N TYR A 172 -21.11 1.62 -8.33
CA TYR A 172 -22.02 0.51 -8.58
C TYR A 172 -22.21 0.25 -10.08
N ARG A 173 -22.29 1.33 -10.87
CA ARG A 173 -22.57 1.31 -12.32
C ARG A 173 -21.29 1.38 -13.17
N ALA A 174 -20.20 1.92 -12.63
CA ALA A 174 -18.95 2.09 -13.37
C ALA A 174 -18.34 0.75 -13.83
N PRO A 175 -17.95 0.60 -15.10
CA PRO A 175 -17.30 -0.61 -15.60
C PRO A 175 -15.94 -0.81 -14.90
N LEU A 176 -15.57 -2.09 -14.69
CA LEU A 176 -14.36 -2.44 -13.95
C LEU A 176 -13.06 -1.89 -14.58
N PRO A 177 -12.88 -1.89 -15.92
CA PRO A 177 -11.70 -1.30 -16.56
C PRO A 177 -11.48 0.16 -16.17
N ASN A 178 -12.52 1.00 -16.28
CA ASN A 178 -12.41 2.43 -15.94
C ASN A 178 -12.03 2.63 -14.48
N LEU A 179 -12.59 1.82 -13.57
CA LEU A 179 -12.25 1.87 -12.16
C LEU A 179 -10.78 1.49 -11.90
N VAL A 180 -10.24 0.54 -12.66
CA VAL A 180 -8.82 0.15 -12.59
C VAL A 180 -7.92 1.28 -13.09
N GLU A 181 -8.27 1.94 -14.19
CA GLU A 181 -7.51 3.08 -14.71
C GLU A 181 -7.49 4.26 -13.74
N ASP A 182 -8.65 4.64 -13.22
CA ASP A 182 -8.77 5.73 -12.25
C ASP A 182 -7.98 5.40 -10.98
N MET A 183 -8.00 4.14 -10.54
CA MET A 183 -7.19 3.69 -9.40
C MET A 183 -5.69 3.80 -9.69
N ARG A 184 -5.23 3.47 -10.90
CA ARG A 184 -3.82 3.63 -11.29
C ARG A 184 -3.41 5.10 -11.32
N LYS A 185 -4.25 5.96 -11.89
CA LYS A 185 -4.03 7.42 -11.91
C LYS A 185 -3.99 7.97 -10.48
N ALA A 186 -4.89 7.52 -9.61
CA ALA A 186 -4.91 7.89 -8.20
C ALA A 186 -3.62 7.47 -7.47
N LEU A 187 -3.20 6.21 -7.59
CA LEU A 187 -1.99 5.73 -6.91
C LEU A 187 -0.72 6.40 -7.44
N SER A 188 -0.62 6.62 -8.76
CA SER A 188 0.52 7.29 -9.38
C SER A 188 0.63 8.75 -8.95
N THR A 189 -0.49 9.47 -8.91
CA THR A 189 -0.51 10.87 -8.50
C THR A 189 -0.21 11.01 -7.01
N LEU A 190 -0.77 10.15 -6.16
CA LEU A 190 -0.46 10.13 -4.73
C LEU A 190 1.02 9.80 -4.47
N ARG A 191 1.59 8.86 -5.22
CA ARG A 191 3.01 8.53 -5.14
C ARG A 191 3.89 9.73 -5.48
N LYS A 192 3.65 10.36 -6.64
CA LYS A 192 4.40 11.57 -7.05
C LYS A 192 4.28 12.69 -6.02
N LYS A 193 3.06 12.94 -5.50
CA LYS A 193 2.85 13.95 -4.45
C LYS A 193 3.61 13.61 -3.17
N ALA A 194 3.63 12.35 -2.76
CA ALA A 194 4.36 11.91 -1.58
C ALA A 194 5.88 12.00 -1.73
N GLU A 195 6.41 11.56 -2.86
CA GLU A 195 7.85 11.69 -3.17
C GLU A 195 8.27 13.15 -3.19
N ASN A 196 7.51 14.02 -3.87
CA ASN A 196 7.76 15.47 -3.87
C ASN A 196 7.66 16.09 -2.47
N GLY A 197 6.67 15.66 -1.67
CA GLY A 197 6.53 16.12 -0.29
C GLY A 197 7.69 15.68 0.61
N MET A 198 8.20 14.47 0.41
CA MET A 198 9.40 13.98 1.12
C MET A 198 10.65 14.75 0.70
N LEU A 199 10.84 15.01 -0.60
CA LEU A 199 11.95 15.80 -1.11
C LEU A 199 11.91 17.24 -0.57
N ALA A 200 10.74 17.88 -0.58
CA ALA A 200 10.56 19.22 -0.02
C ALA A 200 10.93 19.27 1.48
N GLN A 201 10.59 18.22 2.25
CA GLN A 201 11.00 18.11 3.66
C GLN A 201 12.49 17.85 3.84
N GLN A 202 13.16 17.21 2.89
CA GLN A 202 14.61 17.03 2.94
C GLN A 202 15.31 18.35 2.63
N LEU A 203 14.84 19.08 1.61
CA LEU A 203 15.36 20.39 1.25
C LEU A 203 15.18 21.41 2.37
N SER A 204 14.03 21.41 3.06
CA SER A 204 13.80 22.32 4.19
C SER A 204 14.69 22.08 5.41
N LYS A 205 15.39 20.93 5.46
CA LYS A 205 16.35 20.61 6.53
C LYS A 205 17.77 21.01 6.17
N ILE A 206 18.05 21.30 4.91
CA ILE A 206 19.36 21.79 4.49
C ILE A 206 19.42 23.25 4.96
N PRO A 207 20.33 23.61 5.88
CA PRO A 207 20.48 24.98 6.31
C PRO A 207 20.82 25.83 5.08
N SER A 208 20.12 26.95 4.90
CA SER A 208 20.49 27.92 3.86
C SER A 208 21.93 28.38 4.10
N PRO A 209 22.74 28.59 3.06
CA PRO A 209 24.04 29.21 3.24
C PRO A 209 23.85 30.53 4.00
N PRO A 210 24.82 30.90 4.86
CA PRO A 210 24.78 32.22 5.48
C PRO A 210 24.61 33.26 4.37
N PRO A 211 23.83 34.33 4.59
CA PRO A 211 23.76 35.42 3.63
C PRO A 211 25.21 35.83 3.33
N ASP A 212 25.54 35.95 2.04
CA ASP A 212 26.84 36.46 1.64
C ASP A 212 27.10 37.74 2.44
N PRO A 213 28.30 37.93 3.01
CA PRO A 213 28.62 39.16 3.70
C PRO A 213 28.25 40.28 2.73
N VAL A 214 27.29 41.10 3.12
CA VAL A 214 26.97 42.33 2.40
C VAL A 214 28.27 43.11 2.46
N LEU A 215 29.03 43.09 1.37
CA LEU A 215 30.16 43.98 1.22
C LEU A 215 29.53 45.36 1.33
N ASP A 216 29.84 46.05 2.42
CA ASP A 216 29.46 47.45 2.57
C ASP A 216 29.83 48.15 1.27
N GLU A 217 28.91 48.94 0.69
CA GLU A 217 29.10 49.52 -0.65
C GLU A 217 30.43 50.30 -0.77
N ASP A 218 30.95 50.74 0.37
CA ASP A 218 32.25 51.39 0.53
C ASP A 218 33.47 50.48 0.25
N GLU A 219 33.42 49.18 0.58
CA GLU A 219 34.49 48.23 0.23
C GLU A 219 34.42 47.82 -1.24
N ALA A 220 33.21 47.71 -1.80
CA ALA A 220 33.02 47.44 -3.22
C ALA A 220 33.58 48.59 -4.09
N ALA A 221 33.33 49.84 -3.69
CA ALA A 221 33.88 51.03 -4.36
C ALA A 221 35.41 51.07 -4.30
N LYS A 222 36.02 50.73 -3.15
CA LYS A 222 37.49 50.68 -3.00
C LYS A 222 38.14 49.60 -3.86
N LEU A 223 37.51 48.44 -3.99
CA LEU A 223 37.99 47.35 -4.86
C LEU A 223 37.91 47.71 -6.35
N GLU A 224 36.87 48.45 -6.75
CA GLU A 224 36.73 48.93 -8.13
C GLU A 224 37.74 50.03 -8.45
N GLU A 225 38.02 50.93 -7.49
CA GLU A 225 39.07 51.94 -7.63
C GLU A 225 40.47 51.31 -7.71
N GLN A 226 40.77 50.30 -6.89
CA GLN A 226 42.03 49.54 -6.98
C GLN A 226 42.20 48.81 -8.32
N ARG A 227 41.11 48.31 -8.92
CA ARG A 227 41.15 47.67 -10.25
C ARG A 227 41.37 48.66 -11.39
N ARG A 228 41.00 49.93 -11.24
CA ARG A 228 41.23 50.97 -12.26
C ARG A 228 42.66 51.48 -12.29
N LEU A 229 43.39 51.33 -11.19
CA LEU A 229 44.75 51.84 -11.03
C LEU A 229 45.83 50.85 -11.49
N HIS A 230 45.44 49.64 -11.91
CA HIS A 230 46.35 48.55 -12.26
C HIS A 230 46.15 48.08 -13.70
#